data_AF-A0A8T4EG19-F1
#
_entry.id   AF-A0A8T4EG19-F1
#
_cell.length_a   1.000
_cell.length_b   1.000
_cell.length_c   1.000
_cell.angle_alpha   90.00
_cell.angle_beta   90.00
_cell.angle_gamma   90.00
#
_symmetry.space_group_name_H-M   'P 1'
#
loop_
_entity.id
_entity.type
_entity.pdbx_description
1 polymer ?
#
loop_
_entity_poly.entity_id
_entity_poly.type
_entity_poly.pdbx_seq_one_letter_code
_entity_poly.pdbx_strand_id
1 'polypeptide(L)'
;MKELTAFDISNLVKEASFLVGGKVDNVYQTEQKDLYLQIYVRDKPKQLLRILAGKCFYLVSKRPEFPENPQRLCTFLRKHIGDSKIVSLEQVGYERIIKIVLDAKGTVCEIFAEFFGKGNLIVAKEGKILAVSEEQVWADRLLKAGELYIYPQKQDTKEMFEKQKQKGTAITMKEIEEEFSKGQVAVKTKVKNKELGKIEVTISKQEKHLTEIEKESELNKKKGDLIYVNYEELKELFEEASKIKGKSEEELKIKLKKYKIFKGTKDGSLVVDL
;
A
#
# COMPACT_ATOMS: atom_id res chain seq x y z
N MET A 1 -17.66 5.72 -10.15
CA MET A 1 -17.14 4.74 -9.17
C MET A 1 -15.67 4.56 -9.48
N LYS A 2 -14.77 4.66 -8.49
CA LYS A 2 -13.33 4.57 -8.72
C LYS A 2 -12.97 3.12 -9.08
N GLU A 3 -12.19 2.89 -10.13
CA GLU A 3 -11.73 1.54 -10.50
C GLU A 3 -10.78 1.00 -9.44
N LEU A 4 -10.85 -0.31 -9.17
CA LEU A 4 -9.90 -0.98 -8.29
C LEU A 4 -8.51 -0.98 -8.93
N THR A 5 -7.50 -0.53 -8.20
CA THR A 5 -6.10 -0.60 -8.62
C THR A 5 -5.53 -1.98 -8.34
N ALA A 6 -4.39 -2.32 -8.96
CA ALA A 6 -3.69 -3.57 -8.66
C ALA A 6 -3.31 -3.69 -7.17
N PHE A 7 -3.02 -2.56 -6.51
CA PHE A 7 -2.76 -2.51 -5.08
C PHE A 7 -4.01 -2.84 -4.25
N ASP A 8 -5.17 -2.29 -4.64
CA ASP A 8 -6.45 -2.62 -3.98
C ASP A 8 -6.75 -4.11 -4.12
N ILE A 9 -6.55 -4.68 -5.32
CA ILE A 9 -6.71 -6.13 -5.55
C ILE A 9 -5.82 -6.95 -4.61
N SER A 10 -4.55 -6.56 -4.43
CA SER A 10 -3.63 -7.24 -3.51
C SER A 10 -4.18 -7.26 -2.08
N ASN A 11 -4.71 -6.14 -1.59
CA ASN A 11 -5.23 -6.05 -0.23
C ASN A 11 -6.54 -6.84 -0.07
N LEU A 12 -7.44 -6.76 -1.05
CA LEU A 12 -8.70 -7.53 -1.05
C LEU A 12 -8.45 -9.05 -1.04
N VAL A 13 -7.47 -9.51 -1.81
CA VAL A 13 -7.03 -10.91 -1.82
C VAL A 13 -6.48 -11.32 -0.44
N LYS A 14 -5.66 -10.47 0.19
CA LYS A 14 -5.14 -10.72 1.55
C LYS A 14 -6.26 -10.81 2.57
N GLU A 15 -7.24 -9.92 2.52
CA GLU A 15 -8.41 -9.93 3.41
C GLU A 15 -9.24 -11.22 3.27
N ALA A 16 -9.37 -11.74 2.05
CA ALA A 16 -10.11 -12.96 1.75
C ALA A 16 -9.28 -14.25 1.87
N SER A 17 -7.99 -14.16 2.21
CA SER A 17 -7.07 -15.31 2.24
C SER A 17 -7.51 -16.44 3.17
N PHE A 18 -8.24 -16.13 4.24
CA PHE A 18 -8.78 -17.13 5.17
C PHE A 18 -9.83 -18.07 4.55
N LEU A 19 -10.32 -17.76 3.34
CA LEU A 19 -11.23 -18.64 2.59
C LEU A 19 -10.48 -19.84 1.98
N VAL A 20 -9.15 -19.77 1.87
CA VAL A 20 -8.33 -20.89 1.39
C VAL A 20 -8.49 -22.10 2.32
N GLY A 21 -8.69 -23.27 1.73
CA GLY A 21 -9.06 -24.49 2.42
C GLY A 21 -10.58 -24.64 2.66
N GLY A 22 -11.36 -23.59 2.46
CA GLY A 22 -12.82 -23.61 2.52
C GLY A 22 -13.45 -24.39 1.36
N LYS A 23 -14.71 -24.80 1.55
CA LYS A 23 -15.49 -25.55 0.56
C LYS A 23 -16.57 -24.67 -0.06
N VAL A 24 -16.69 -24.65 -1.38
CA VAL A 24 -17.77 -23.97 -2.10
C VAL A 24 -19.08 -24.73 -1.91
N ASP A 25 -19.96 -24.21 -1.04
CA ASP A 25 -21.25 -24.80 -0.67
C ASP A 25 -22.31 -24.47 -1.72
N ASN A 26 -22.34 -23.23 -2.20
CA ASN A 26 -23.28 -22.82 -3.24
C ASN A 26 -22.72 -21.67 -4.09
N VAL A 27 -23.25 -21.54 -5.30
CA VAL A 27 -22.91 -20.46 -6.24
C VAL A 27 -24.20 -19.71 -6.56
N TYR A 28 -24.18 -18.39 -6.62
CA TYR A 28 -25.31 -17.59 -7.08
C TYR A 28 -24.86 -16.56 -8.11
N GLN A 29 -25.81 -16.12 -8.92
CA GLN A 29 -25.59 -15.10 -9.92
C GLN A 29 -26.83 -14.21 -10.01
N THR A 30 -26.63 -12.91 -9.87
CA THR A 30 -27.69 -11.89 -10.00
C THR A 30 -27.65 -11.23 -11.37
N GLU A 31 -26.44 -10.99 -11.89
CA GLU A 31 -26.18 -10.41 -13.21
C GLU A 31 -25.05 -11.15 -13.92
N GLN A 32 -24.87 -10.90 -15.21
CA GLN A 32 -23.90 -11.60 -16.07
C GLN A 32 -22.48 -11.65 -15.47
N LYS A 33 -22.03 -10.59 -14.79
CA LYS A 33 -20.69 -10.47 -14.18
C LYS A 33 -20.68 -10.49 -12.66
N ASP A 34 -21.81 -10.78 -12.02
CA ASP A 34 -22.00 -10.72 -10.57
C ASP A 34 -22.14 -12.12 -9.97
N LEU A 35 -21.03 -12.67 -9.48
CA LEU A 35 -20.94 -14.01 -8.93
C LEU A 35 -20.87 -13.96 -7.41
N TYR A 36 -21.62 -14.84 -6.77
CA TYR A 36 -21.54 -15.05 -5.32
C TYR A 36 -21.12 -16.49 -5.05
N LEU A 37 -20.10 -16.66 -4.22
CA LEU A 37 -19.66 -17.95 -3.72
C LEU A 37 -20.01 -18.03 -2.23
N GLN A 38 -20.93 -18.94 -1.90
CA GLN A 38 -21.17 -19.32 -0.52
C GLN A 38 -20.13 -20.36 -0.13
N ILE A 39 -19.30 -20.02 0.86
CA ILE A 39 -18.13 -20.79 1.23
C ILE A 39 -18.28 -21.23 2.69
N TYR A 40 -18.12 -22.53 2.91
CA TYR A 40 -17.98 -23.11 4.23
C TYR A 40 -16.51 -23.08 4.66
N VAL A 41 -16.23 -22.44 5.77
CA VAL A 41 -14.92 -22.44 6.43
C VAL A 41 -15.12 -22.99 7.83
N ARG A 42 -14.26 -23.90 8.26
CA ARG A 42 -14.33 -24.52 9.59
C ARG A 42 -14.31 -23.43 10.68
N ASP A 43 -15.15 -23.60 11.70
CA ASP A 43 -15.25 -22.70 12.86
C ASP A 43 -15.58 -21.23 12.52
N LYS A 44 -16.12 -20.98 11.32
CA LYS A 44 -16.62 -19.67 10.90
C LYS A 44 -18.10 -19.74 10.50
N PRO A 45 -18.86 -18.64 10.65
CA PRO A 45 -20.19 -18.57 10.06
C PRO A 45 -20.09 -18.72 8.54
N LYS A 46 -21.21 -19.08 7.89
CA LYS A 46 -21.26 -19.20 6.42
C LYS A 46 -20.76 -17.90 5.78
N GLN A 47 -19.72 -18.00 4.96
CA GLN A 47 -19.14 -16.88 4.25
C GLN A 47 -19.84 -16.73 2.90
N LEU A 48 -20.05 -15.49 2.47
CA LEU A 48 -20.60 -15.20 1.16
C LEU A 48 -19.68 -14.19 0.48
N LEU A 49 -18.87 -14.67 -0.46
CA LEU A 49 -17.97 -13.84 -1.24
C LEU A 49 -18.70 -13.35 -2.48
N ARG A 50 -18.75 -12.04 -2.71
CA ARG A 50 -19.26 -11.43 -3.95
C ARG A 50 -18.10 -11.01 -4.84
N ILE A 51 -18.22 -11.33 -6.12
CA ILE A 51 -17.29 -10.98 -7.18
C ILE A 51 -18.09 -10.34 -8.32
N LEU A 52 -18.03 -9.01 -8.41
CA LEU A 52 -18.57 -8.27 -9.54
C LEU A 52 -17.40 -7.80 -10.41
N ALA A 53 -17.13 -8.55 -11.48
CA ALA A 53 -15.97 -8.28 -12.33
C ALA A 53 -15.99 -6.85 -12.88
N GLY A 54 -14.82 -6.22 -12.91
CA GLY A 54 -14.66 -4.80 -13.27
C GLY A 54 -15.03 -3.81 -12.15
N LYS A 55 -15.62 -4.23 -11.02
CA LYS A 55 -16.14 -3.30 -10.01
C LYS A 55 -15.72 -3.62 -8.58
N CYS A 56 -16.06 -4.79 -8.05
CA CYS A 56 -15.84 -5.08 -6.63
C CYS A 56 -15.63 -6.56 -6.30
N PHE A 57 -14.93 -6.79 -5.18
CA PHE A 57 -14.66 -8.10 -4.60
C PHE A 57 -14.70 -7.95 -3.08
N TYR A 58 -15.65 -8.58 -2.40
CA TYR A 58 -15.80 -8.42 -0.95
C TYR A 58 -16.67 -9.51 -0.31
N LEU A 59 -16.54 -9.66 1.01
CA LEU A 59 -17.41 -10.52 1.82
C LEU A 59 -18.70 -9.81 2.18
N VAL A 60 -19.83 -10.47 1.89
CA VAL A 60 -21.16 -9.94 2.14
C VAL A 60 -21.57 -10.21 3.59
N SER A 61 -21.87 -9.15 4.32
CA SER A 61 -22.36 -9.23 5.71
C SER A 61 -23.84 -9.57 5.79
N LYS A 62 -24.68 -8.94 4.95
CA LYS A 62 -26.12 -9.19 4.85
C LYS A 62 -26.44 -9.87 3.53
N ARG A 63 -26.90 -11.12 3.60
CA ARG A 63 -27.29 -11.92 2.44
C ARG A 63 -28.37 -11.19 1.61
N PRO A 64 -28.16 -10.96 0.31
CA PRO A 64 -29.19 -10.40 -0.57
C PRO A 64 -30.24 -11.47 -0.92
N GLU A 65 -31.38 -11.01 -1.42
CA GLU A 65 -32.33 -11.89 -2.09
C GLU A 65 -31.74 -12.33 -3.43
N PHE A 66 -31.76 -13.64 -3.66
CA PHE A 66 -31.35 -14.23 -4.93
C PHE A 66 -32.58 -14.58 -5.75
N PRO A 67 -32.53 -14.45 -7.08
CA PRO A 67 -33.63 -14.86 -7.93
C PRO A 67 -33.95 -16.34 -7.73
N GLU A 68 -35.25 -16.68 -7.61
CA GLU A 68 -35.71 -18.06 -7.43
C GLU A 68 -35.26 -18.97 -8.59
N ASN A 69 -35.27 -18.42 -9.81
CA ASN A 69 -34.80 -19.09 -11.01
C ASN A 69 -33.33 -18.70 -11.29
N PRO A 70 -32.35 -19.58 -10.99
CA PRO A 70 -30.95 -19.28 -11.25
C PRO A 70 -30.69 -19.13 -12.75
N GLN A 71 -29.83 -18.19 -13.12
CA GLN A 71 -29.35 -18.06 -14.51
C GLN A 71 -28.68 -19.35 -14.97
N ARG A 72 -28.74 -19.66 -16.28
CA ARG A 72 -28.16 -20.89 -16.85
C ARG A 72 -26.69 -21.09 -16.46
N LEU A 73 -25.91 -20.00 -16.48
CA LEU A 73 -24.51 -20.01 -16.09
C LEU A 73 -24.34 -20.38 -14.60
N CYS A 74 -25.16 -19.85 -13.70
CA CYS A 74 -25.15 -20.22 -12.28
C CYS A 74 -25.33 -21.74 -12.07
N THR A 75 -26.35 -22.35 -12.69
CA THR A 75 -26.58 -23.81 -12.59
C THR A 75 -25.42 -24.60 -13.17
N PHE A 76 -24.87 -24.15 -14.29
CA PHE A 76 -23.70 -24.75 -14.91
C PHE A 76 -22.47 -24.69 -13.99
N LEU A 77 -22.19 -23.54 -13.37
CA LEU A 77 -21.09 -23.37 -12.43
C LEU A 77 -21.28 -24.26 -11.20
N ARG A 78 -22.48 -24.33 -10.61
CA ARG A 78 -22.78 -25.24 -9.49
C ARG A 78 -22.41 -26.69 -9.81
N LYS A 79 -22.65 -27.16 -11.03
CA LYS A 79 -22.30 -28.53 -11.44
C LYS A 79 -20.79 -28.78 -11.51
N HIS A 80 -19.98 -27.76 -11.79
CA HIS A 80 -18.55 -27.91 -12.06
C HIS A 80 -17.65 -27.47 -10.91
N ILE A 81 -18.06 -26.46 -10.15
CA ILE A 81 -17.30 -25.90 -9.02
C ILE A 81 -18.02 -26.05 -7.68
N GLY A 82 -19.26 -26.55 -7.66
CA GLY A 82 -19.95 -26.90 -6.42
C GLY A 82 -19.22 -28.03 -5.70
N ASP A 83 -19.24 -27.98 -4.37
CA ASP A 83 -18.50 -28.87 -3.47
C ASP A 83 -16.97 -28.85 -3.62
N SER A 84 -16.41 -27.92 -4.41
CA SER A 84 -14.96 -27.82 -4.59
C SER A 84 -14.28 -27.19 -3.38
N LYS A 85 -13.03 -27.59 -3.15
CA LYS A 85 -12.17 -26.99 -2.11
C LYS A 85 -11.36 -25.85 -2.70
N ILE A 86 -11.31 -24.70 -2.04
CA ILE A 86 -10.45 -23.59 -2.42
C ILE A 86 -9.01 -23.95 -2.10
N VAL A 87 -8.19 -24.09 -3.13
CA VAL A 87 -6.76 -24.42 -3.04
C VAL A 87 -5.92 -23.15 -2.88
N SER A 88 -6.23 -22.12 -3.66
CA SER A 88 -5.57 -20.81 -3.55
C SER A 88 -6.51 -19.68 -3.95
N LEU A 89 -6.20 -18.49 -3.44
CA LEU A 89 -6.86 -17.24 -3.75
C LEU A 89 -5.77 -16.18 -3.85
N GLU A 90 -5.48 -15.73 -5.07
CA GLU A 90 -4.29 -14.91 -5.35
C GLU A 90 -4.55 -13.84 -6.41
N GLN A 91 -3.70 -12.83 -6.41
CA GLN A 91 -3.60 -11.89 -7.52
C GLN A 91 -2.64 -12.45 -8.57
N VAL A 92 -2.99 -12.30 -9.86
CA VAL A 92 -2.09 -12.67 -10.95
C VAL A 92 -1.03 -11.58 -11.13
N GLY A 93 0.18 -11.80 -10.62
CA GLY A 93 1.28 -10.84 -10.74
C GLY A 93 0.91 -9.46 -10.18
N TYR A 94 1.08 -8.40 -10.99
CA TYR A 94 0.64 -7.03 -10.67
C TYR A 94 -0.59 -6.60 -11.49
N GLU A 95 -1.30 -7.57 -12.06
CA GLU A 95 -2.50 -7.30 -12.86
C GLU A 95 -3.71 -7.12 -11.97
N ARG A 96 -4.75 -6.48 -12.54
CA ARG A 96 -6.06 -6.36 -11.90
C ARG A 96 -6.89 -7.63 -12.12
N ILE A 97 -6.32 -8.78 -11.76
CA ILE A 97 -6.93 -10.10 -11.94
C ILE A 97 -6.83 -10.88 -10.64
N ILE A 98 -7.98 -11.35 -10.14
CA ILE A 98 -8.04 -12.31 -9.03
C ILE A 98 -8.20 -13.71 -9.62
N LYS A 99 -7.38 -14.65 -9.14
CA LYS A 99 -7.44 -16.07 -9.46
C LYS A 99 -7.83 -16.86 -8.21
N ILE A 100 -8.86 -17.69 -8.33
CA ILE A 100 -9.26 -18.66 -7.31
C ILE A 100 -9.06 -20.05 -7.90
N VAL A 101 -8.17 -20.84 -7.31
CA VAL A 101 -7.95 -22.24 -7.70
C VAL A 101 -8.80 -23.14 -6.82
N LEU A 102 -9.50 -24.07 -7.47
CA LEU A 102 -10.45 -24.98 -6.87
C LEU A 102 -10.05 -26.42 -7.19
N ASP A 103 -10.10 -27.29 -6.18
CA ASP A 103 -10.07 -28.73 -6.35
C ASP A 103 -11.52 -29.25 -6.39
N ALA A 104 -11.98 -29.57 -7.59
CA ALA A 104 -13.28 -30.16 -7.86
C ALA A 104 -13.13 -31.68 -8.01
N LYS A 105 -13.00 -32.38 -6.88
CA LYS A 105 -12.91 -33.85 -6.81
C LYS A 105 -11.72 -34.42 -7.62
N GLY A 106 -10.55 -33.84 -7.44
CA GLY A 106 -9.31 -34.19 -8.14
C GLY A 106 -9.13 -33.48 -9.48
N THR A 107 -10.11 -32.70 -9.94
CA THR A 107 -9.97 -31.88 -11.14
C THR A 107 -9.70 -30.42 -10.76
N VAL A 108 -8.68 -29.82 -11.36
CA VAL A 108 -8.36 -28.41 -11.16
C VAL A 108 -9.31 -27.54 -11.97
N CYS A 109 -10.05 -26.69 -11.25
CA CYS A 109 -10.88 -25.63 -11.80
C CYS A 109 -10.32 -24.28 -11.33
N GLU A 110 -10.42 -23.26 -12.17
CA GLU A 110 -9.88 -21.93 -11.88
C GLU A 110 -10.96 -20.89 -12.18
N ILE A 111 -11.17 -19.95 -11.26
CA ILE A 111 -12.00 -18.76 -11.50
C ILE A 111 -11.07 -17.57 -11.66
N PHE A 112 -11.17 -16.87 -12.78
CA PHE A 112 -10.50 -15.60 -13.03
C PHE A 112 -11.53 -14.48 -13.03
N ALA A 113 -11.27 -13.45 -12.23
CA ALA A 113 -12.06 -12.23 -12.22
C ALA A 113 -11.18 -11.07 -12.66
N GLU A 114 -11.50 -10.51 -13.83
CA GLU A 114 -10.78 -9.39 -14.43
C GLU A 114 -11.43 -8.07 -14.01
N PHE A 115 -10.64 -7.16 -13.44
CA PHE A 115 -11.05 -5.86 -12.90
C PHE A 115 -10.56 -4.67 -13.75
N PHE A 116 -10.32 -4.89 -15.03
CA PHE A 116 -9.92 -3.86 -16.00
C PHE A 116 -10.86 -3.87 -17.22
N GLY A 117 -10.84 -2.78 -18.00
CA GLY A 117 -11.71 -2.63 -19.16
C GLY A 117 -13.18 -2.81 -18.79
N LYS A 118 -13.90 -3.68 -19.50
CA LYS A 118 -15.30 -4.01 -19.17
C LYS A 118 -15.45 -5.01 -18.01
N GLY A 119 -14.35 -5.56 -17.50
CA GLY A 119 -14.34 -6.69 -16.59
C GLY A 119 -14.89 -7.99 -17.21
N ASN A 120 -14.45 -9.13 -16.68
CA ASN A 120 -14.97 -10.43 -17.09
C ASN A 120 -14.78 -11.47 -15.96
N LEU A 121 -15.69 -12.44 -15.91
CA LEU A 121 -15.56 -13.65 -15.11
C LEU A 121 -15.30 -14.81 -16.05
N ILE A 122 -14.22 -15.54 -15.80
CA ILE A 122 -13.83 -16.72 -16.56
C ILE A 122 -13.73 -17.89 -15.59
N VAL A 123 -14.32 -19.02 -15.93
CA VAL A 123 -14.11 -20.28 -15.23
C VAL A 123 -13.43 -21.23 -16.20
N ALA A 124 -12.24 -21.69 -15.83
CA ALA A 124 -11.46 -22.64 -16.60
C ALA A 124 -11.41 -23.99 -15.88
N LYS A 125 -11.28 -25.05 -16.65
CA LYS A 125 -11.04 -26.42 -16.20
C LYS A 125 -9.83 -26.93 -16.97
N GLU A 126 -8.78 -27.30 -16.25
CA GLU A 126 -7.53 -27.80 -16.87
C GLU A 126 -6.98 -26.84 -17.94
N GLY A 127 -7.01 -25.53 -17.66
CA GLY A 127 -6.54 -24.47 -18.56
C GLY A 127 -7.49 -24.09 -19.71
N LYS A 128 -8.54 -24.87 -19.97
CA LYS A 128 -9.57 -24.53 -20.97
C LYS A 128 -10.72 -23.78 -20.34
N ILE A 129 -11.17 -22.70 -20.98
CA ILE A 129 -12.33 -21.93 -20.60
C ILE A 129 -13.55 -22.84 -20.67
N LEU A 130 -14.10 -23.14 -19.50
CA LEU A 130 -15.32 -23.89 -19.34
C LEU A 130 -16.53 -22.97 -19.51
N ALA A 131 -16.46 -21.76 -18.95
CA ALA A 131 -17.48 -20.73 -19.10
C ALA A 131 -16.88 -19.33 -18.98
N VAL A 132 -17.52 -18.37 -19.64
CA VAL A 132 -17.19 -16.95 -19.57
C VAL A 132 -18.48 -16.15 -19.36
N SER A 133 -18.44 -15.09 -18.55
CA SER A 133 -19.62 -14.24 -18.37
C SER A 133 -19.99 -13.51 -19.65
N GLU A 134 -19.02 -12.98 -20.39
CA GLU A 134 -19.21 -12.29 -21.67
C GLU A 134 -18.09 -12.71 -22.62
N GLU A 135 -18.43 -13.23 -23.81
CA GLU A 135 -17.43 -13.53 -24.83
C GLU A 135 -16.73 -12.23 -25.27
N GLN A 136 -15.40 -12.24 -25.34
CA GLN A 136 -14.62 -11.05 -25.68
C GLN A 136 -13.49 -11.41 -26.65
N VAL A 137 -13.31 -10.56 -27.66
CA VAL A 137 -12.19 -10.61 -28.59
C VAL A 137 -11.23 -9.47 -28.23
N TRP A 138 -10.00 -9.82 -27.87
CA TRP A 138 -8.91 -8.89 -27.64
C TRP A 138 -7.89 -9.04 -28.77
N ALA A 139 -6.91 -8.12 -28.84
CA ALA A 139 -5.87 -8.17 -29.85
C ALA A 139 -5.00 -9.42 -29.74
N ASP A 140 -4.84 -9.94 -28.53
CA ASP A 140 -3.91 -11.01 -28.15
C ASP A 140 -4.60 -12.29 -27.68
N ARG A 141 -5.92 -12.27 -27.44
CA ARG A 141 -6.66 -13.43 -26.90
C ARG A 141 -8.14 -13.43 -27.25
N LEU A 142 -8.72 -14.63 -27.31
CA LEU A 142 -10.15 -14.87 -27.44
C LEU A 142 -10.67 -15.46 -26.12
N LEU A 143 -11.61 -14.78 -25.48
CA LEU A 143 -12.29 -15.30 -24.29
C LEU A 143 -13.61 -15.93 -24.70
N LYS A 144 -13.60 -17.24 -24.91
CA LYS A 144 -14.76 -18.04 -25.32
C LYS A 144 -14.68 -19.46 -24.75
N ALA A 145 -15.83 -20.06 -24.47
CA ALA A 145 -15.89 -21.44 -23.99
C ALA A 145 -15.24 -22.41 -25.00
N GLY A 146 -14.41 -23.32 -24.51
CA GLY A 146 -13.63 -24.28 -25.31
C GLY A 146 -12.18 -23.84 -25.59
N GLU A 147 -11.91 -22.54 -25.58
CA GLU A 147 -10.57 -21.99 -25.82
C GLU A 147 -9.66 -22.11 -24.59
N LEU A 148 -8.34 -22.02 -24.77
CA LEU A 148 -7.41 -21.91 -23.65
C LEU A 148 -7.51 -20.52 -23.03
N TYR A 149 -7.52 -20.46 -21.69
CA TYR A 149 -7.42 -19.17 -21.02
C TYR A 149 -5.97 -18.68 -21.04
N ILE A 150 -5.78 -17.49 -21.60
CA ILE A 150 -4.48 -16.82 -21.67
C ILE A 150 -4.62 -15.47 -20.96
N TYR A 151 -3.70 -15.19 -20.04
CA TYR A 151 -3.59 -13.89 -19.39
C TYR A 151 -3.41 -12.78 -20.44
N PRO A 152 -3.87 -11.54 -20.18
CA PRO A 152 -3.54 -10.44 -21.09
C PRO A 152 -2.02 -10.33 -21.19
N GLN A 153 -1.49 -10.17 -22.39
CA GLN A 153 -0.06 -9.95 -22.56
C GLN A 153 0.33 -8.66 -21.83
N LYS A 154 1.39 -8.74 -21.02
CA LYS A 154 1.97 -7.56 -20.39
C LYS A 154 2.30 -6.57 -21.50
N GLN A 155 1.71 -5.38 -21.45
CA GLN A 155 2.17 -4.30 -22.32
C GLN A 155 3.65 -4.05 -21.99
N ASP A 156 4.51 -4.12 -23.01
CA ASP A 156 5.90 -3.73 -22.83
C ASP A 156 5.90 -2.27 -22.37
N THR A 157 6.36 -2.06 -21.14
CA THR A 157 6.43 -0.73 -20.52
C THR A 157 7.30 0.20 -21.33
N LYS A 158 8.29 -0.32 -22.09
CA LYS A 158 9.08 0.46 -23.04
C LYS A 158 8.24 0.91 -24.23
N GLU A 159 7.48 0.01 -24.86
CA GLU A 159 6.59 0.40 -25.95
C GLU A 159 5.52 1.40 -25.51
N MET A 160 4.97 1.22 -24.31
CA MET A 160 3.99 2.14 -23.74
C MET A 160 4.61 3.52 -23.50
N PHE A 161 5.82 3.56 -22.94
CA PHE A 161 6.58 4.79 -22.72
C PHE A 161 6.89 5.49 -24.05
N GLU A 162 7.37 4.76 -25.05
CA GLU A 162 7.65 5.30 -26.40
C GLU A 162 6.38 5.83 -27.07
N LYS A 163 5.25 5.11 -26.99
CA LYS A 163 3.95 5.58 -27.51
C LYS A 163 3.47 6.83 -26.78
N GLN A 164 3.68 6.94 -25.48
CA GLN A 164 3.32 8.13 -24.70
C GLN A 164 4.28 9.30 -24.97
N LYS A 165 5.55 9.02 -25.23
CA LYS A 165 6.56 10.00 -25.64
C LYS A 165 6.25 10.58 -27.02
N GLN A 166 5.89 9.73 -27.98
CA GLN A 166 5.42 10.15 -29.31
C GLN A 166 4.13 10.97 -29.24
N LYS A 167 3.25 10.69 -28.28
CA LYS A 167 2.03 11.48 -28.01
C LYS A 167 2.28 12.75 -27.20
N GLY A 168 3.52 13.02 -26.77
CA GLY A 168 3.89 14.17 -25.94
C GLY A 168 3.34 14.14 -24.51
N THR A 169 2.87 12.97 -24.04
CA THR A 169 2.27 12.80 -22.71
C THR A 169 3.23 12.19 -21.69
N ALA A 170 4.42 11.78 -22.12
CA ALA A 170 5.49 11.29 -21.25
C ALA A 170 6.83 11.89 -21.68
N ILE A 171 7.64 12.26 -20.69
CA ILE A 171 9.01 12.76 -20.84
C ILE A 171 9.88 12.05 -19.81
N THR A 172 11.16 11.85 -20.10
CA THR A 172 12.10 11.25 -19.16
C THR A 172 12.58 12.29 -18.13
N MET A 173 13.02 11.82 -16.95
CA MET A 173 13.64 12.70 -15.93
C MET A 173 14.85 13.47 -16.47
N LYS A 174 15.64 12.82 -17.35
CA LYS A 174 16.80 13.44 -17.98
C LYS A 174 16.41 14.55 -18.97
N GLU A 175 15.32 14.36 -19.72
CA GLU A 175 14.77 15.41 -20.59
C GLU A 175 14.18 16.57 -19.78
N ILE A 176 13.54 16.29 -18.64
CA ILE A 176 13.10 17.33 -17.69
C ILE A 176 14.31 18.16 -17.22
N GLU A 177 15.39 17.50 -16.79
CA GLU A 177 16.61 18.15 -16.31
C GLU A 177 17.30 18.98 -17.42
N GLU A 178 17.34 18.48 -18.65
CA GLU A 178 17.90 19.20 -19.80
C GLU A 178 17.06 20.42 -20.20
N GLU A 179 15.73 20.31 -20.19
CA GLU A 179 14.82 21.43 -20.49
C GLU A 179 14.84 22.50 -19.39
N PHE A 180 14.96 22.07 -18.12
CA PHE A 180 15.20 22.98 -16.98
C PHE A 180 16.54 23.71 -17.13
N SER A 181 17.61 23.01 -17.50
CA SER A 181 18.95 23.58 -17.67
C SER A 181 19.02 24.56 -18.85
N LYS A 182 18.18 24.37 -19.88
CA LYS A 182 18.10 25.25 -21.05
C LYS A 182 17.18 26.46 -20.84
N GLY A 183 16.50 26.57 -19.69
CA GLY A 183 15.66 27.73 -19.35
C GLY A 183 14.45 27.94 -20.27
N GLN A 184 14.04 26.94 -21.05
CA GLN A 184 12.98 27.06 -22.07
C GLN A 184 11.59 26.65 -21.60
N VAL A 185 11.41 26.30 -20.33
CA VAL A 185 10.12 25.78 -19.86
C VAL A 185 9.14 26.93 -19.52
N ALA A 186 8.45 27.42 -20.56
CA ALA A 186 7.09 27.93 -20.43
C ALA A 186 6.12 26.75 -20.61
N VAL A 187 5.78 26.02 -19.53
CA VAL A 187 4.71 25.02 -19.58
C VAL A 187 3.39 25.73 -19.88
N LYS A 188 2.95 25.71 -21.15
CA LYS A 188 1.56 25.97 -21.57
C LYS A 188 0.66 24.79 -21.17
N THR A 189 0.60 24.51 -19.87
CA THR A 189 -0.44 23.70 -19.27
C THR A 189 -0.68 24.29 -17.91
N LYS A 190 -1.68 25.18 -17.82
CA LYS A 190 -2.31 25.55 -16.54
C LYS A 190 -3.05 24.32 -16.01
N VAL A 191 -2.34 23.28 -15.59
CA VAL A 191 -2.87 22.41 -14.55
C VAL A 191 -2.49 23.10 -13.25
N LYS A 192 -3.34 24.03 -12.79
CA LYS A 192 -3.31 24.45 -11.38
C LYS A 192 -3.75 23.24 -10.56
N ASN A 193 -2.84 22.29 -10.37
CA ASN A 193 -3.08 21.19 -9.46
C ASN A 193 -2.90 21.76 -8.06
N LYS A 194 -4.02 22.14 -7.42
CA LYS A 194 -4.06 22.75 -6.08
C LYS A 194 -3.37 21.87 -5.03
N GLU A 195 -3.16 20.59 -5.33
CA GLU A 195 -2.43 19.62 -4.51
C GLU A 195 -0.91 19.74 -4.66
N LEU A 196 -0.37 20.01 -5.86
CA LEU A 196 1.08 20.19 -6.07
C LEU A 196 1.60 21.38 -5.27
N GLY A 197 0.91 22.53 -5.31
CA GLY A 197 1.32 23.69 -4.51
C GLY A 197 1.23 23.46 -3.00
N LYS A 198 0.34 22.57 -2.52
CA LYS A 198 0.30 22.19 -1.10
C LYS A 198 1.49 21.30 -0.73
N ILE A 199 1.87 20.38 -1.62
CA ILE A 199 3.00 19.48 -1.43
C ILE A 199 4.31 20.29 -1.43
N GLU A 200 4.50 21.22 -2.38
CA GLU A 200 5.68 22.09 -2.45
C GLU A 200 5.86 22.96 -1.20
N VAL A 201 4.77 23.57 -0.70
CA VAL A 201 4.82 24.35 0.56
C VAL A 201 5.14 23.46 1.76
N THR A 202 4.69 22.21 1.75
CA THR A 202 4.97 21.24 2.83
C THR A 202 6.43 20.82 2.82
N ILE A 203 6.98 20.49 1.64
CA ILE A 203 8.38 20.14 1.45
C ILE A 203 9.28 21.30 1.91
N SER A 204 9.01 22.53 1.48
CA SER A 204 9.81 23.70 1.88
C SER A 204 9.81 23.94 3.39
N LYS A 205 8.69 23.65 4.08
CA LYS A 205 8.62 23.72 5.54
C LYS A 205 9.43 22.61 6.20
N GLN A 206 9.36 21.40 5.66
CA GLN A 206 10.10 20.23 6.16
C GLN A 206 11.61 20.39 6.00
N GLU A 207 12.07 20.92 4.85
CA GLU A 207 13.49 21.21 4.61
C GLU A 207 14.03 22.24 5.61
N LYS A 208 13.28 23.32 5.87
CA LYS A 208 13.66 24.31 6.90
C LYS A 208 13.75 23.66 8.28
N HIS A 209 12.76 22.85 8.67
CA HIS A 209 12.81 22.12 9.93
C HIS A 209 14.00 21.16 10.00
N LEU A 210 14.33 20.46 8.92
CA LEU A 210 15.50 19.58 8.87
C LEU A 210 16.78 20.37 9.15
N THR A 211 16.95 21.53 8.50
CA THR A 211 18.14 22.36 8.70
C THR A 211 18.23 22.95 10.12
N GLU A 212 17.10 23.23 10.76
CA GLU A 212 17.06 23.67 12.16
C GLU A 212 17.46 22.54 13.11
N ILE A 213 16.92 21.33 12.89
CA ILE A 213 17.25 20.13 13.68
C ILE A 213 18.73 19.75 13.51
N GLU A 214 19.27 19.84 12.30
CA GLU A 214 20.69 19.56 12.03
C GLU A 214 21.60 20.55 12.77
N LYS A 215 21.29 21.85 12.74
CA LYS A 215 22.02 22.87 13.50
C LYS A 215 21.94 22.63 15.01
N GLU A 216 20.77 22.26 15.52
CA GLU A 216 20.59 21.96 16.93
C GLU A 216 21.36 20.68 17.32
N SER A 217 21.33 19.65 16.47
CA SER A 217 22.09 18.41 16.66
C SER A 217 23.60 18.68 16.70
N GLU A 218 24.12 19.50 15.80
CA GLU A 218 25.53 19.87 15.77
C GLU A 218 25.93 20.68 17.02
N LEU A 219 25.06 21.59 17.46
CA LEU A 219 25.27 22.34 18.70
C LEU A 219 25.26 21.42 19.93
N ASN A 220 24.31 20.49 20.01
CA ASN A 220 24.20 19.54 21.11
C ASN A 220 25.38 18.55 21.12
N LYS A 221 25.88 18.16 19.95
CA LYS A 221 27.12 17.37 19.83
C LYS A 221 28.32 18.14 20.38
N LYS A 222 28.51 19.40 19.98
CA LYS A 222 29.58 20.26 20.51
C LYS A 222 29.48 20.43 22.04
N LYS A 223 28.27 20.63 22.57
CA LYS A 223 28.03 20.66 24.02
C LYS A 223 28.39 19.33 24.69
N GLY A 224 27.99 18.20 24.10
CA GLY A 224 28.31 16.87 24.59
C GLY A 224 29.82 16.61 24.63
N ASP A 225 30.53 16.97 23.57
CA ASP A 225 31.98 16.85 23.48
C ASP A 225 32.67 17.69 24.57
N LEU A 226 32.23 18.93 24.79
CA LEU A 226 32.75 19.80 25.85
C LEU A 226 32.48 19.24 27.26
N ILE A 227 31.29 18.66 27.50
CA ILE A 227 30.97 17.99 28.76
C ILE A 227 31.87 16.76 28.97
N TYR A 228 32.12 15.98 27.92
CA TYR A 228 32.95 14.78 28.00
C TYR A 228 34.41 15.12 28.31
N VAL A 229 34.98 16.13 27.64
CA VAL A 229 36.36 16.59 27.87
C VAL A 229 36.54 17.07 29.31
N ASN A 230 35.53 17.76 29.86
CA ASN A 230 35.57 18.34 31.21
C ASN A 230 34.83 17.49 32.25
N TYR A 231 34.62 16.19 32.00
CA TYR A 231 33.75 15.33 32.80
C TYR A 231 34.19 15.22 34.26
N GLU A 232 35.48 15.02 34.52
CA GLU A 232 36.01 14.86 35.88
C GLU A 232 35.87 16.16 36.70
N GLU A 233 36.19 17.32 36.11
CA GLU A 233 36.04 18.61 36.79
C GLU A 233 34.56 18.93 37.08
N LEU A 234 33.66 18.62 36.13
CA LEU A 234 32.22 18.77 36.32
C LEU A 234 31.70 17.82 37.40
N LYS A 235 32.17 16.58 37.44
CA LYS A 235 31.78 15.58 38.44
C LYS A 235 32.20 16.01 39.84
N GLU A 236 33.44 16.46 40.02
CA GLU A 236 33.91 16.99 41.31
C GLU A 236 33.10 18.22 41.75
N LEU A 237 32.82 19.14 40.83
CA LEU A 237 31.99 20.32 41.08
C LEU A 237 30.57 19.93 41.51
N PHE A 238 29.95 18.96 40.82
CA PHE A 238 28.61 18.47 41.14
C PHE A 238 28.57 17.74 42.49
N GLU A 239 29.55 16.88 42.80
CA GLU A 239 29.63 16.20 44.09
C GLU A 239 29.77 17.22 45.22
N GLU A 240 30.61 18.23 45.06
CA GLU A 240 30.81 19.28 46.05
C GLU A 240 29.56 20.15 46.23
N ALA A 241 28.89 20.53 45.14
CA ALA A 241 27.62 21.26 45.18
C ALA A 241 26.50 20.43 45.84
N SER A 242 26.48 19.10 45.63
CA SER A 242 25.48 18.21 46.20
C SER A 242 25.57 18.11 47.73
N LYS A 243 26.80 18.19 48.29
CA LYS A 243 27.05 18.21 49.74
C LYS A 243 26.59 19.51 50.42
N ILE A 244 26.30 20.56 49.64
CA ILE A 244 25.92 21.89 50.13
C ILE A 244 24.39 22.11 50.02
N LYS A 245 23.61 21.09 49.62
CA LYS A 245 22.14 21.16 49.54
C LYS A 245 21.53 21.70 50.85
N GLY A 246 20.89 22.87 50.78
CA GLY A 246 20.21 23.53 51.91
C GLY A 246 20.88 24.78 52.49
N LYS A 247 22.03 25.22 51.96
CA LYS A 247 22.73 26.45 52.36
C LYS A 247 22.48 27.62 51.39
N SER A 248 22.73 28.86 51.84
CA SER A 248 22.49 30.07 51.03
C SER A 248 23.34 30.10 49.76
N GLU A 249 22.86 30.74 48.70
CA GLU A 249 23.59 30.86 47.41
C GLU A 249 24.98 31.49 47.57
N GLU A 250 25.19 32.30 48.59
CA GLU A 250 26.45 32.96 48.90
C GLU A 250 27.52 31.97 49.39
N GLU A 251 27.14 30.99 50.21
CA GLU A 251 28.05 29.95 50.67
C GLU A 251 28.48 29.00 49.53
N LEU A 252 27.56 28.72 48.59
CA LEU A 252 27.85 27.96 47.38
C LEU A 252 28.87 28.69 46.50
N LYS A 253 28.69 30.00 46.28
CA LYS A 253 29.62 30.82 45.48
C LYS A 253 31.02 30.85 46.06
N ILE A 254 31.18 30.94 47.39
CA ILE A 254 32.49 30.98 48.05
C ILE A 254 33.23 29.64 47.89
N LYS A 255 32.55 28.52 48.13
CA LYS A 255 33.18 27.19 48.09
C LYS A 255 33.49 26.70 46.68
N LEU A 256 32.66 27.06 45.69
CA LEU A 256 32.81 26.60 44.31
C LEU A 256 33.75 27.51 43.49
N LYS A 257 34.14 28.70 43.99
CA LYS A 257 35.09 29.61 43.34
C LYS A 257 36.49 29.02 43.11
N LYS A 258 36.83 27.92 43.80
CA LYS A 258 38.10 27.19 43.63
C LYS A 258 38.15 26.42 42.30
N TYR A 259 37.00 26.10 41.70
CA TYR A 259 36.92 25.39 40.43
C TYR A 259 36.97 26.40 39.28
N LYS A 260 37.92 26.24 38.36
CA LYS A 260 38.14 27.19 37.24
C LYS A 260 36.95 27.30 36.29
N ILE A 261 36.23 26.19 36.10
CA ILE A 261 35.04 26.12 35.25
C ILE A 261 33.82 26.83 35.85
N PHE A 262 33.82 27.21 37.14
CA PHE A 262 32.66 27.82 37.78
C PHE A 262 32.60 29.33 37.53
N LYS A 263 31.50 29.82 36.93
CA LYS A 263 31.26 31.25 36.65
C LYS A 263 30.26 31.90 37.60
N GLY A 264 29.38 31.13 38.23
CA GLY A 264 28.39 31.66 39.16
C GLY A 264 27.13 30.82 39.26
N THR A 265 26.07 31.42 39.80
CA THR A 265 24.73 30.81 39.87
C THR A 265 23.73 31.74 39.21
N LYS A 266 22.72 31.16 38.55
CA LYS A 266 21.59 31.89 37.97
C LYS A 266 20.33 31.05 38.11
N ASP A 267 19.29 31.61 38.72
CA ASP A 267 17.96 30.99 38.87
C ASP A 267 18.03 29.55 39.44
N GLY A 268 18.83 29.33 40.49
CA GLY A 268 19.03 28.01 41.10
C GLY A 268 19.89 27.02 40.30
N SER A 269 20.47 27.44 39.17
CA SER A 269 21.38 26.65 38.33
C SER A 269 22.85 27.09 38.48
N LEU A 270 23.78 26.13 38.41
CA LEU A 270 25.23 26.41 38.33
C LEU A 270 25.57 26.85 36.90
N VAL A 271 26.28 27.97 36.77
CA VAL A 271 26.79 28.46 35.48
C VAL A 271 28.27 28.10 35.40
N VAL A 272 28.62 27.36 34.35
CA VAL A 272 29.98 26.90 34.08
C VAL A 272 30.48 27.41 32.73
N ASP A 273 31.78 27.63 32.60
CA ASP A 273 32.48 27.93 31.35
C ASP A 273 33.19 26.65 30.89
N LEU A 274 32.82 26.14 29.71
CA LEU A 274 33.35 24.91 29.11
C LEU A 274 33.93 25.21 27.74
#